data_AF-A0A8K0D0M4-F1
#
_entry.id   AF-A0A8K0D0M4-F1
#
_cell.length_a   1.000
_cell.length_b   1.000
_cell.length_c   1.000
_cell.angle_alpha   90.00
_cell.angle_beta   90.00
_cell.angle_gamma   90.00
#
_symmetry.space_group_name_H-M   'P 1'
#
loop_
_entity.id
_entity.type
_entity.pdbx_description
1 polymer ?
#
loop_
_entity_poly.entity_id
_entity_poly.type
_entity_poly.pdbx_seq_one_letter_code
_entity_poly.pdbx_strand_id
1 'polypeptide(L)'
;MKVCVFLLLLVVYGSCTKNLTMSYFRDLSKGAAAPFVNECMCQSHLNPQILDDFSKYGKIPHDPCWKCFLKCLGIKLEVLNSTGHVHVQKWADRFEHLDLSLAEKCSDFDVPDLCQKAYLMFNCVHDEYSKQYPA
;
A
#
# COMPACT_ATOMS: atom_id res chain seq x y z
N MET A 1 8.96 46.65 16.24
CA MET A 1 8.74 45.28 16.77
C MET A 1 7.57 44.63 16.05
N LYS A 2 7.76 43.38 15.58
CA LYS A 2 6.72 42.39 15.21
C LYS A 2 6.00 42.53 13.85
N VAL A 3 6.70 42.50 12.71
CA VAL A 3 6.05 42.27 11.39
C VAL A 3 6.82 41.29 10.45
N CYS A 4 7.67 40.39 10.98
CA CYS A 4 8.45 39.48 10.11
C CYS A 4 8.35 37.98 10.45
N VAL A 5 7.43 37.54 11.31
CA VAL A 5 7.42 36.15 11.79
C VAL A 5 6.39 35.26 11.08
N PHE A 6 5.39 35.83 10.39
CA PHE A 6 4.30 35.02 9.82
C PHE A 6 4.52 34.49 8.40
N LEU A 7 5.51 34.98 7.66
CA LEU A 7 5.73 34.55 6.26
C LEU A 7 6.60 33.29 6.11
N LEU A 8 7.20 32.78 7.19
CA LEU A 8 8.07 31.60 7.14
C LEU A 8 7.35 30.27 7.45
N LEU A 9 6.07 30.29 7.81
CA LEU A 9 5.33 29.07 8.19
C LEU A 9 4.52 28.43 7.06
N LEU A 10 4.50 29.01 5.86
CA LEU A 10 3.69 28.50 4.74
C LEU A 10 4.43 27.59 3.74
N VAL A 11 5.73 27.33 3.94
CA VAL A 11 6.55 26.60 2.96
C VAL A 11 6.68 25.09 3.26
N VAL A 12 6.12 24.57 4.37
CA VAL A 12 6.29 23.15 4.77
C VAL A 12 5.02 22.31 4.62
N TYR A 13 3.92 22.86 4.10
CA TYR A 13 2.77 22.05 3.69
C TYR A 13 2.93 21.64 2.22
N GLY A 14 3.95 20.81 1.98
CA GLY A 14 4.15 20.12 0.71
C GLY A 14 2.93 19.27 0.38
N SER A 15 2.20 19.74 -0.61
CA SER A 15 1.06 19.17 -1.31
C SER A 15 0.99 17.64 -1.33
N CYS A 16 -0.09 17.09 -0.77
CA CYS A 16 -0.68 15.83 -1.23
C CYS A 16 -2.11 16.14 -1.70
N THR A 17 -2.23 16.79 -2.85
CA THR A 17 -3.53 16.99 -3.51
C THR A 17 -3.83 15.86 -4.47
N LYS A 18 -5.08 15.41 -4.42
CA LYS A 18 -5.60 14.14 -4.92
C LYS A 18 -5.93 14.19 -6.41
N ASN A 19 -5.73 13.06 -7.12
CA ASN A 19 -6.56 12.56 -8.23
C ASN A 19 -6.27 11.06 -8.41
N LEU A 20 -7.28 10.18 -8.51
CA LEU A 20 -7.13 8.71 -8.43
C LEU A 20 -8.10 7.94 -9.35
N THR A 21 -7.60 6.98 -10.16
CA THR A 21 -8.40 5.97 -10.90
C THR A 21 -7.66 4.64 -11.18
N MET A 22 -7.97 3.56 -10.45
CA MET A 22 -8.09 2.13 -10.89
C MET A 22 -8.54 1.25 -9.70
N SER A 23 -9.55 0.37 -9.83
CA SER A 23 -10.38 -0.20 -8.74
C SER A 23 -9.70 -1.03 -7.65
N TYR A 24 -8.77 -1.95 -7.97
CA TYR A 24 -8.23 -2.89 -6.97
C TYR A 24 -7.31 -2.23 -5.93
N PHE A 25 -6.59 -1.18 -6.31
CA PHE A 25 -5.75 -0.37 -5.41
C PHE A 25 -6.21 1.09 -5.25
N ARG A 26 -7.31 1.49 -5.91
CA ARG A 26 -8.01 2.79 -5.69
C ARG A 26 -8.25 3.07 -4.21
N ASP A 27 -8.34 2.00 -3.44
CA ASP A 27 -8.72 1.96 -2.04
C ASP A 27 -7.52 2.00 -1.08
N LEU A 28 -6.28 2.13 -1.56
CA LEU A 28 -5.20 2.51 -0.64
C LEU A 28 -5.54 3.85 0.03
N SER A 29 -6.08 4.81 -0.73
CA SER A 29 -6.47 6.13 -0.21
C SER A 29 -7.95 6.25 0.19
N LYS A 30 -8.77 5.20 0.00
CA LYS A 30 -10.23 5.24 0.25
C LYS A 30 -10.80 4.03 1.02
N GLY A 31 -10.02 2.98 1.24
CA GLY A 31 -10.43 1.76 1.94
C GLY A 31 -9.66 1.55 3.24
N ALA A 32 -9.54 0.30 3.67
CA ALA A 32 -8.97 -0.06 4.98
C ALA A 32 -7.55 0.51 5.21
N ALA A 33 -6.76 0.65 4.14
CA ALA A 33 -5.39 1.17 4.19
C ALA A 33 -5.30 2.71 4.34
N ALA A 34 -6.38 3.46 4.08
CA ALA A 34 -6.35 4.92 3.98
C ALA A 34 -5.77 5.65 5.19
N PRO A 35 -6.08 5.28 6.45
CA PRO A 35 -5.52 5.93 7.62
C PRO A 35 -4.00 5.77 7.75
N PHE A 36 -3.43 4.76 7.09
CA PHE A 36 -2.03 4.35 7.28
C PHE A 36 -1.13 4.77 6.13
N VAL A 37 -1.67 5.24 5.01
CA VAL A 37 -0.89 5.57 3.80
C VAL A 37 0.23 6.56 4.09
N ASN A 38 -0.08 7.72 4.69
CA ASN A 38 0.91 8.76 4.94
C ASN A 38 2.01 8.27 5.88
N GLU A 39 1.64 7.58 6.96
CA GLU A 39 2.61 7.01 7.90
C GLU A 39 3.53 6.01 7.18
N CYS A 40 2.96 5.11 6.39
CA CYS A 40 3.70 4.08 5.69
C CYS A 40 4.60 4.64 4.58
N MET A 41 4.16 5.68 3.87
CA MET A 41 5.01 6.40 2.91
C MET A 41 6.23 7.03 3.60
N CYS A 42 6.02 7.67 4.76
CA CYS A 42 7.12 8.25 5.53
C CYS A 42 8.11 7.19 6.01
N GLN A 43 7.62 6.05 6.54
CA GLN A 43 8.48 4.97 7.04
C GLN A 43 9.26 4.26 5.94
N SER A 44 8.65 4.09 4.76
CA SER A 44 9.31 3.39 3.65
C SER A 44 10.13 4.32 2.76
N HIS A 45 10.05 5.64 2.98
CA HIS A 45 10.59 6.67 2.09
C HIS A 45 10.07 6.56 0.65
N LEU A 46 8.83 6.09 0.47
CA LEU A 46 8.24 5.92 -0.86
C LEU A 46 8.09 7.29 -1.53
N ASN A 47 8.65 7.42 -2.74
CA ASN A 47 8.41 8.59 -3.57
C ASN A 47 6.90 8.68 -3.88
N PRO A 48 6.22 9.79 -3.55
CA PRO A 48 4.80 9.97 -3.83
C PRO A 48 4.41 9.74 -5.30
N GLN A 49 5.34 10.02 -6.24
CA GLN A 49 5.10 9.78 -7.66
C GLN A 49 4.89 8.29 -7.97
N ILE A 50 5.54 7.38 -7.25
CA ILE A 50 5.37 5.94 -7.45
C ILE A 50 3.93 5.52 -7.09
N LEU A 51 3.39 6.06 -6.00
CA LEU A 51 2.00 5.77 -5.59
C LEU A 51 1.00 6.38 -6.57
N ASP A 52 1.27 7.59 -7.08
CA ASP A 52 0.46 8.26 -8.10
C ASP A 52 0.46 7.49 -9.43
N ASP A 53 1.63 7.10 -9.92
CA ASP A 53 1.80 6.31 -11.16
C ASP A 53 1.10 4.96 -11.04
N PHE A 54 1.26 4.28 -9.91
CA PHE A 54 0.52 3.06 -9.65
C PHE A 54 -0.99 3.28 -9.64
N SER A 55 -1.45 4.34 -8.99
CA SER A 55 -2.87 4.69 -8.91
C SER A 55 -3.48 5.08 -10.26
N LYS A 56 -2.67 5.56 -11.21
CA LYS A 56 -3.11 6.01 -12.54
C LYS A 56 -2.99 4.92 -13.60
N TYR A 57 -1.88 4.17 -13.57
CA TYR A 57 -1.51 3.25 -14.65
C TYR A 57 -1.60 1.78 -14.24
N GLY A 58 -1.81 1.48 -12.95
CA GLY A 58 -1.86 0.11 -12.43
C GLY A 58 -0.54 -0.65 -12.52
N LYS A 59 0.56 0.02 -12.87
CA LYS A 59 1.87 -0.62 -13.01
C LYS A 59 2.46 -0.91 -11.64
N ILE A 60 2.59 -2.19 -11.30
CA ILE A 60 3.27 -2.60 -10.06
C ILE A 60 4.74 -2.12 -10.09
N PRO A 61 5.15 -1.25 -9.15
CA PRO A 61 6.52 -0.78 -9.07
C PRO A 61 7.49 -1.86 -8.57
N HIS A 62 8.61 -2.06 -9.26
CA HIS A 62 9.71 -2.87 -8.75
C HIS A 62 10.73 -2.00 -7.98
N ASP A 63 10.23 -1.32 -6.95
CA ASP A 63 10.98 -0.37 -6.13
C ASP A 63 11.12 -0.88 -4.67
N PRO A 64 12.31 -0.83 -4.04
CA PRO A 64 12.48 -1.31 -2.66
C PRO A 64 11.61 -0.57 -1.63
N CYS A 65 11.41 0.74 -1.80
CA CYS A 65 10.56 1.55 -0.92
C CYS A 65 9.08 1.18 -1.09
N TRP A 66 8.67 0.80 -2.30
CA TRP A 66 7.33 0.24 -2.57
C TRP A 66 7.09 -1.08 -1.84
N LYS A 67 8.06 -2.01 -1.89
CA LYS A 67 7.96 -3.28 -1.16
C LYS A 67 7.79 -3.05 0.34
N CYS A 68 8.56 -2.13 0.92
CA CYS A 68 8.47 -1.82 2.34
C CYS A 68 7.23 -0.99 2.71
N PHE A 69 6.70 -0.19 1.79
CA PHE A 69 5.41 0.46 1.94
C PHE A 69 4.29 -0.58 2.10
N LEU A 70 4.25 -1.61 1.24
CA LEU A 70 3.30 -2.71 1.34
C LEU A 70 3.44 -3.50 2.65
N LYS A 71 4.69 -3.74 3.12
CA LYS A 71 4.92 -4.34 4.44
C LYS A 71 4.31 -3.50 5.56
N CYS A 72 4.54 -2.18 5.54
CA CYS A 72 4.00 -1.30 6.57
C CYS A 72 2.47 -1.37 6.60
N LEU A 73 1.81 -1.30 5.44
CA LEU A 73 0.36 -1.46 5.36
C LEU A 73 -0.08 -2.82 5.88
N GLY A 74 0.64 -3.88 5.50
CA GLY A 74 0.37 -5.24 5.97
C GLY A 74 0.36 -5.35 7.49
N ILE A 75 1.35 -4.72 8.15
CA ILE A 75 1.45 -4.68 9.61
C ILE A 75 0.34 -3.84 10.23
N LYS A 76 0.07 -2.64 9.69
CA LYS A 76 -0.95 -1.73 10.23
C LYS A 76 -2.37 -2.27 10.10
N LEU A 77 -2.61 -3.08 9.07
CA LEU A 77 -3.88 -3.78 8.86
C LEU A 77 -3.97 -5.10 9.63
N GLU A 78 -2.90 -5.49 10.34
CA GLU A 78 -2.76 -6.76 11.05
C GLU A 78 -2.90 -7.99 10.15
N VAL A 79 -2.67 -7.84 8.84
CA VAL A 79 -2.68 -8.96 7.88
C VAL A 79 -1.33 -9.66 7.82
N LEU A 80 -0.26 -8.97 8.20
CA LEU A 80 1.11 -9.47 8.30
C LEU A 80 1.67 -9.06 9.67
N ASN A 81 2.28 -9.98 10.40
CA ASN A 81 2.93 -9.64 11.67
C ASN A 81 4.46 -9.45 11.51
N SER A 82 5.14 -9.12 12.62
CA SER A 82 6.59 -8.90 12.65
C SER A 82 7.43 -10.17 12.42
N THR A 83 6.84 -11.36 12.52
CA THR A 83 7.52 -12.64 12.23
C THR A 83 7.27 -13.12 10.80
N GLY A 84 6.52 -12.36 10.01
CA GLY A 84 6.16 -12.73 8.64
C GLY A 84 4.99 -13.71 8.52
N HIS A 85 4.25 -13.96 9.60
CA HIS A 85 3.02 -14.74 9.56
C HIS A 85 1.87 -13.90 8.99
N VAL A 86 1.10 -14.50 8.08
CA VAL A 86 -0.03 -13.88 7.39
C VAL A 86 -1.33 -14.28 8.07
N HIS A 87 -2.12 -13.31 8.51
CA HIS A 87 -3.46 -13.54 9.07
C HIS A 87 -4.49 -13.58 7.95
N VAL A 88 -4.62 -14.73 7.30
CA VAL A 88 -5.39 -14.89 6.06
C VAL A 88 -6.85 -14.44 6.19
N GLN A 89 -7.54 -14.83 7.27
CA GLN A 89 -8.92 -14.39 7.52
C GLN A 89 -9.01 -12.87 7.63
N LYS A 90 -8.11 -12.24 8.39
CA LYS A 90 -8.06 -10.77 8.50
C LYS A 90 -7.78 -10.13 7.14
N TRP A 91 -7.00 -10.78 6.28
CA TRP A 91 -6.72 -10.25 4.95
C TRP A 91 -8.00 -10.26 4.09
N ALA A 92 -8.73 -11.36 4.03
CA ALA A 92 -10.01 -11.44 3.33
C ALA A 92 -11.04 -10.45 3.88
N ASP A 93 -11.18 -10.35 5.20
CA ASP A 93 -12.16 -9.46 5.84
C ASP A 93 -11.89 -7.96 5.59
N ARG A 94 -10.66 -7.57 5.23
CA ARG A 94 -10.25 -6.17 5.06
C ARG A 94 -10.47 -5.63 3.65
N PHE A 95 -10.57 -6.50 2.64
CA PHE A 95 -10.63 -6.09 1.24
C PHE A 95 -11.85 -6.75 0.57
N GLU A 96 -12.82 -5.94 0.16
CA GLU A 96 -14.12 -6.37 -0.36
C GLU A 96 -14.04 -7.36 -1.54
N HIS A 97 -12.96 -7.29 -2.33
CA HIS A 97 -12.75 -8.13 -3.52
C HIS A 97 -11.73 -9.25 -3.31
N LEU A 98 -11.33 -9.50 -2.06
CA LEU A 98 -10.43 -10.59 -1.70
C LEU A 98 -11.20 -11.63 -0.88
N ASP A 99 -11.57 -12.74 -1.50
CA ASP A 99 -12.12 -13.87 -0.76
C ASP A 99 -11.03 -14.65 -0.01
N LEU A 100 -11.46 -15.53 0.91
CA LEU A 100 -10.56 -16.34 1.71
C LEU A 100 -9.68 -17.26 0.86
N SER A 101 -10.23 -17.84 -0.22
CA SER A 101 -9.49 -18.77 -1.07
C SER A 101 -8.31 -18.08 -1.78
N LEU A 102 -8.52 -16.85 -2.24
CA LEU A 102 -7.48 -16.06 -2.90
C LEU A 102 -6.46 -15.56 -1.88
N ALA A 103 -6.89 -15.18 -0.68
CA ALA A 103 -5.98 -14.82 0.41
C ALA A 103 -5.09 -16.00 0.83
N GLU A 104 -5.65 -17.22 0.95
CA GLU A 104 -4.89 -18.45 1.24
C GLU A 104 -3.85 -18.71 0.16
N LYS A 105 -4.27 -18.68 -1.10
CA LYS A 105 -3.40 -18.88 -2.27
C LYS A 105 -2.19 -17.94 -2.30
N CYS A 106 -2.37 -16.70 -1.83
CA CYS A 106 -1.34 -15.65 -1.87
C CYS A 106 -0.64 -15.41 -0.52
N SER A 107 -0.75 -16.34 0.44
CA SER A 107 -0.19 -16.16 1.80
C SER A 107 1.15 -16.86 2.03
N ASP A 108 1.45 -17.91 1.26
CA ASP A 108 2.57 -18.81 1.55
C ASP A 108 3.81 -18.51 0.69
N PHE A 109 4.58 -17.53 1.14
CA PHE A 109 5.89 -17.20 0.58
C PHE A 109 6.98 -17.35 1.64
N ASP A 110 7.92 -18.28 1.38
CA ASP A 110 9.10 -18.51 2.22
C ASP A 110 10.26 -17.60 1.77
N VAL A 111 10.21 -16.34 2.22
CA VAL A 111 11.29 -15.37 2.02
C VAL A 111 11.59 -14.64 3.33
N PRO A 112 12.87 -14.43 3.69
CA PRO A 112 13.24 -13.84 4.98
C PRO A 112 12.98 -12.34 5.06
N ASP A 113 13.03 -11.63 3.92
CA ASP A 113 12.75 -10.20 3.85
C ASP A 113 11.24 -9.96 3.86
N LEU A 114 10.73 -9.30 4.91
CA LEU A 114 9.30 -9.00 5.05
C LEU A 114 8.77 -7.99 4.04
N CYS A 115 9.61 -7.08 3.53
CA CYS A 115 9.24 -6.20 2.42
C CYS A 115 9.04 -7.02 1.15
N GLN A 116 9.96 -7.96 0.87
CA GLN A 116 9.81 -8.87 -0.26
C GLN A 116 8.59 -9.80 -0.09
N LYS A 117 8.34 -10.30 1.13
CA LYS A 117 7.17 -11.13 1.41
C LYS A 117 5.87 -10.39 1.13
N ALA A 118 5.72 -9.18 1.67
CA ALA A 118 4.55 -8.35 1.43
C ALA A 118 4.36 -8.06 -0.07
N TYR A 119 5.44 -7.75 -0.79
CA TYR A 119 5.38 -7.55 -2.24
C TYR A 119 4.84 -8.77 -2.98
N LEU A 120 5.33 -9.97 -2.67
CA LEU A 120 4.85 -11.21 -3.29
C LEU A 120 3.37 -11.48 -2.98
N MET A 121 2.97 -11.28 -1.72
CA MET A 121 1.59 -11.40 -1.27
C MET A 121 0.64 -10.50 -2.08
N PHE A 122 0.86 -9.20 -2.09
CA PHE A 122 -0.05 -8.25 -2.76
C PHE A 122 -0.02 -8.39 -4.28
N ASN A 123 1.14 -8.71 -4.88
CA ASN A 123 1.23 -8.95 -6.32
C ASN A 123 0.54 -10.23 -6.75
N CYS A 124 0.63 -11.30 -5.97
CA CYS A 124 -0.11 -12.52 -6.26
C CYS A 124 -1.60 -12.24 -6.39
N VAL A 125 -2.18 -11.45 -5.47
CA VAL A 125 -3.60 -11.10 -5.56
C VAL A 125 -3.88 -10.23 -6.79
N HIS A 126 -3.02 -9.26 -7.10
CA HIS A 126 -3.16 -8.46 -8.32
C HIS A 126 -3.15 -9.31 -9.59
N ASP A 127 -2.19 -10.24 -9.70
CA ASP A 127 -2.03 -11.12 -10.86
C ASP A 127 -3.23 -12.06 -11.01
N GLU A 128 -3.71 -12.63 -9.92
CA GLU A 128 -4.90 -13.51 -9.92
C GLU A 128 -6.17 -12.75 -10.27
N TYR A 129 -6.37 -11.56 -9.68
CA TYR A 129 -7.52 -10.71 -10.00
C TYR A 129 -7.50 -10.29 -11.49
N SER A 130 -6.32 -9.95 -12.03
CA SER A 130 -6.17 -9.53 -13.42
C SER A 130 -6.42 -10.68 -14.42
N LYS A 131 -6.15 -11.94 -14.03
CA LYS A 131 -6.52 -13.12 -14.83
C LYS A 131 -8.04 -13.34 -14.85
N GLN A 132 -8.71 -13.09 -13.73
CA GLN A 132 -10.15 -13.27 -13.60
C GLN A 132 -10.94 -12.17 -14.32
N TYR A 133 -10.41 -10.94 -14.35
CA TYR A 133 -11.04 -9.76 -14.93
C TYR A 133 -10.09 -9.04 -15.90
N PRO A 134 -9.83 -9.61 -17.09
CA PRO A 134 -8.99 -8.96 -18.09
C PRO A 134 -9.64 -7.66 -18.58
N ALA A 135 -8.80 -6.66 -18.87
CA ALA A 135 -9.21 -5.34 -19.36
C ALA A 135 -9.76 -5.36 -20.79
#